data_AF-A0A840KDX4-F1
#
_entry.id   AF-A0A840KDX4-F1
#
_cell.length_a   1.000
_cell.length_b   1.000
_cell.length_c   1.000
_cell.angle_alpha   90.00
_cell.angle_beta   90.00
_cell.angle_gamma   90.00
#
_symmetry.space_group_name_H-M   'P 1'
#
loop_
_entity.id
_entity.type
_entity.pdbx_description
1 polymer ?
#
loop_
_entity_poly.entity_id
_entity_poly.type
_entity_poly.pdbx_seq_one_letter_code
_entity_poly.pdbx_strand_id
1 'polypeptide(L)'
;MTREGLGIRSTARVLQISTTTLLKRILLIAKNIKQPIIPMGKEYEVDELCTYVGDKNRRTWLVCALERQSRNIVNFNVGTRTNQTLRKLTENLHLSRAKKIFTDKLPSYRTLIEKKVHKIVRYGTNHLERFHLTLSID
;
A
#
# COMPACT_ATOMS: atom_id res chain seq x y z
N MET A 1 4.02 16.53 11.48
CA MET A 1 4.84 15.43 12.03
C MET A 1 6.02 15.28 11.11
N THR A 2 7.23 15.30 11.64
CA THR A 2 8.46 15.15 10.87
C THR A 2 8.59 13.69 10.39
N ARG A 3 9.10 13.46 9.17
CA ARG A 3 9.27 12.11 8.56
C ARG A 3 10.57 11.47 9.04
N GLU A 4 10.81 11.44 10.36
CA GLU A 4 12.10 11.05 10.96
C GLU A 4 12.08 9.62 11.53
N GLY A 5 11.10 8.80 11.17
CA GLY A 5 10.99 7.42 11.67
C GLY A 5 10.79 7.28 13.18
N LEU A 6 10.34 8.33 13.89
CA LEU A 6 10.21 8.27 15.34
C LEU A 6 8.98 7.46 15.78
N GLY A 7 9.22 6.39 16.53
CA GLY A 7 8.15 5.66 17.22
C GLY A 7 7.30 6.56 18.13
N ILE A 8 6.06 6.13 18.44
CA ILE A 8 5.05 6.93 19.18
C ILE A 8 5.61 7.52 20.49
N ARG A 9 6.35 6.73 21.29
CA ARG A 9 6.94 7.21 22.55
C ARG A 9 8.03 8.26 22.34
N SER A 10 8.89 8.06 21.35
CA SER A 10 9.96 9.00 21.01
C SER A 10 9.37 10.32 20.50
N THR A 11 8.38 10.26 19.62
CA THR A 11 7.65 11.44 19.14
C THR A 11 6.98 12.19 20.28
N ALA A 12 6.32 11.48 21.21
CA ALA A 12 5.68 12.08 22.38
C ALA A 12 6.70 12.82 23.28
N ARG A 13 7.88 12.21 23.49
CA ARG A 13 8.99 12.81 24.25
C ARG A 13 9.53 14.08 23.58
N VAL A 14 9.81 14.02 22.28
CA VAL A 14 10.34 15.18 21.51
C VAL A 14 9.34 16.33 21.50
N LEU A 15 8.06 16.04 21.33
CA LEU A 15 7.00 17.05 21.32
C LEU A 15 6.54 17.50 22.72
N GLN A 16 7.10 16.91 23.80
CA GLN A 16 6.69 17.15 25.19
C GLN A 16 5.18 17.02 25.44
N ILE A 17 4.54 16.02 24.82
CA ILE A 17 3.11 15.70 25.01
C ILE A 17 2.92 14.26 25.46
N SER A 18 1.74 13.95 26.03
CA SER A 18 1.41 12.57 26.36
C SER A 18 1.27 11.70 25.10
N THR A 19 1.61 10.41 25.23
CA THR A 19 1.40 9.40 24.16
C THR A 19 -0.08 9.30 23.75
N THR A 20 -1.00 9.48 24.71
CA THR A 20 -2.44 9.50 24.47
C THR A 20 -2.87 10.70 23.62
N THR A 21 -2.30 11.87 23.86
CA THR A 21 -2.55 13.07 23.06
C THR A 21 -2.01 12.91 21.65
N LEU A 22 -0.80 12.37 21.52
CA LEU A 22 -0.21 12.06 20.22
C LEU A 22 -1.09 11.08 19.42
N LEU A 23 -1.55 9.99 20.04
CA LEU A 23 -2.42 9.01 19.40
C LEU A 23 -3.74 9.65 18.93
N LYS A 24 -4.38 10.47 19.78
CA LYS A 24 -5.60 11.22 19.40
C LYS A 24 -5.36 12.11 18.17
N ARG A 25 -4.21 12.79 18.11
CA ARG A 25 -3.81 13.61 16.95
C ARG A 25 -3.60 12.78 15.69
N ILE A 26 -2.91 11.63 15.79
CA ILE A 26 -2.71 10.71 14.65
C ILE A 26 -4.07 10.25 14.12
N LEU A 27 -4.99 9.84 15.00
CA LEU A 27 -6.34 9.42 14.61
C LEU A 27 -7.13 10.56 13.96
N LEU A 28 -6.99 11.80 14.44
CA LEU A 28 -7.63 12.97 13.83
C LEU A 28 -7.08 13.25 12.42
N ILE A 29 -5.77 13.17 12.24
CA ILE A 29 -5.14 13.32 10.91
C ILE A 29 -5.64 12.21 9.99
N ALA A 30 -5.58 10.95 10.44
CA ALA A 30 -6.00 9.79 9.65
C ALA A 30 -7.45 9.90 9.17
N LYS A 31 -8.38 10.39 10.02
CA LYS A 31 -9.78 10.63 9.65
C LYS A 31 -9.95 11.65 8.52
N ASN A 32 -9.00 12.56 8.34
CA ASN A 32 -9.05 13.60 7.31
C ASN A 32 -8.25 13.25 6.04
N ILE A 33 -7.51 12.13 6.04
CA ILE A 33 -6.79 11.67 4.86
C ILE A 33 -7.81 11.14 3.84
N LYS A 34 -7.82 11.76 2.66
CA LYS A 34 -8.57 11.25 1.51
C LYS A 34 -7.71 10.26 0.73
N GLN A 35 -8.33 9.23 0.16
CA GLN A 35 -7.63 8.35 -0.76
C GLN A 35 -7.17 9.15 -2.00
N PRO A 36 -5.96 8.88 -2.52
CA PRO A 36 -5.47 9.52 -3.72
C PRO A 36 -6.34 9.16 -4.93
N ILE A 37 -6.43 10.09 -5.89
CA ILE A 37 -7.12 9.85 -7.17
C ILE A 37 -6.23 8.93 -8.01
N ILE A 38 -6.83 7.89 -8.59
CA ILE A 38 -6.14 6.96 -9.48
C ILE A 38 -6.09 7.57 -10.89
N PRO A 39 -4.90 7.84 -11.46
CA PRO A 39 -4.79 8.40 -12.80
C PRO A 39 -5.41 7.50 -13.89
N MET A 40 -6.08 8.09 -14.87
CA MET A 40 -6.62 7.30 -15.98
C MET A 40 -5.52 6.86 -16.96
N GLY A 41 -5.59 5.64 -17.49
CA GLY A 41 -4.77 5.19 -18.61
C GLY A 41 -3.27 5.11 -18.35
N LYS A 42 -2.86 4.87 -17.09
CA LYS A 42 -1.45 4.71 -16.69
C LYS A 42 -1.03 3.25 -16.53
N GLU A 43 0.24 3.05 -16.17
CA GLU A 43 0.81 1.74 -15.84
C GLU A 43 1.08 1.65 -14.34
N TYR A 44 0.81 0.48 -13.76
CA TYR A 44 0.84 0.28 -12.32
C TYR A 44 1.68 -0.92 -11.90
N GLU A 45 2.39 -0.79 -10.79
CA GLU A 45 2.96 -1.93 -10.03
C GLU A 45 1.99 -2.26 -8.89
N VAL A 46 1.68 -3.54 -8.71
CA VAL A 46 0.85 -4.03 -7.62
C VAL A 46 1.60 -5.15 -6.91
N ASP A 47 1.71 -5.00 -5.61
CA ASP A 47 2.40 -5.93 -4.73
C ASP A 47 1.82 -5.82 -3.31
N GLU A 48 2.16 -6.79 -2.48
CA GLU A 48 1.59 -6.98 -1.16
C GLU A 48 2.68 -7.15 -0.08
N LEU A 49 2.59 -6.32 0.95
CA LEU A 49 3.42 -6.42 2.14
C LEU A 49 2.69 -7.21 3.23
N CYS A 50 3.29 -8.32 3.67
CA CYS A 50 2.80 -9.10 4.80
C CYS A 50 3.36 -8.54 6.11
N THR A 51 2.48 -8.19 7.05
CA THR A 51 2.82 -7.75 8.41
C THR A 51 1.88 -8.38 9.43
N TYR A 52 1.91 -7.95 10.69
CA TYR A 52 1.06 -8.48 11.74
C TYR A 52 0.64 -7.39 12.74
N VAL A 53 -0.50 -7.60 13.42
CA VAL A 53 -1.02 -6.69 14.43
C VAL A 53 -1.04 -7.38 15.79
N GLY A 54 -0.18 -6.90 16.70
CA GLY A 54 -0.03 -7.47 18.05
C GLY A 54 0.91 -8.66 18.07
N ASP A 55 0.53 -9.77 17.46
CA ASP A 55 1.31 -11.01 17.42
C ASP A 55 1.41 -11.59 16.00
N LYS A 56 2.42 -12.44 15.76
CA LYS A 56 2.76 -12.97 14.42
C LYS A 56 1.72 -13.92 13.81
N ASN A 57 0.76 -14.43 14.60
CA ASN A 57 -0.34 -15.26 14.11
C ASN A 57 -1.45 -14.39 13.51
N ARG A 58 -1.53 -13.12 13.91
CA ARG A 58 -2.49 -12.14 13.38
C ARG A 58 -1.91 -11.38 12.20
N ARG A 59 -1.61 -12.12 11.13
CA ARG A 59 -1.08 -11.55 9.88
C ARG A 59 -2.11 -10.66 9.18
N THR A 60 -1.63 -9.58 8.59
CA THR A 60 -2.38 -8.69 7.72
C THR A 60 -1.54 -8.33 6.49
N TRP A 61 -2.20 -8.07 5.38
CA TRP A 61 -1.60 -7.73 4.11
C TRP A 61 -1.98 -6.32 3.75
N LEU A 62 -0.96 -5.50 3.50
CA LEU A 62 -1.08 -4.20 2.85
C LEU A 62 -0.83 -4.41 1.36
N VAL A 63 -1.88 -4.31 0.56
CA VAL A 63 -1.82 -4.41 -0.90
C VAL A 63 -1.75 -2.99 -1.43
N CYS A 64 -0.77 -2.69 -2.28
CA CYS A 64 -0.53 -1.34 -2.78
C CYS A 64 -0.52 -1.30 -4.30
N ALA A 65 -0.91 -0.16 -4.86
CA ALA A 65 -0.75 0.17 -6.27
C ALA A 65 0.13 1.41 -6.41
N LEU A 66 1.21 1.29 -7.17
CA LEU A 66 2.13 2.37 -7.48
C LEU A 66 2.05 2.71 -8.96
N GLU A 67 1.88 3.99 -9.29
CA GLU A 67 1.93 4.45 -10.69
C GLU A 67 3.38 4.58 -11.15
N ARG A 68 3.72 3.96 -12.28
CA ARG A 68 5.12 3.75 -12.68
C ARG A 68 5.87 5.02 -13.05
N GLN A 69 5.19 6.04 -13.58
CA GLN A 69 5.87 7.26 -14.00
C GLN A 69 6.16 8.18 -12.81
N SER A 70 5.13 8.47 -12.02
CA SER A 70 5.19 9.39 -10.88
C SER A 70 5.75 8.75 -9.61
N ARG A 71 5.81 7.42 -9.54
CA ARG A 71 6.24 6.66 -8.35
C ARG A 71 5.36 6.88 -7.12
N ASN A 72 4.15 7.40 -7.31
CA ASN A 72 3.22 7.63 -6.23
C ASN A 72 2.37 6.39 -5.96
N ILE A 73 2.08 6.15 -4.68
CA ILE A 73 1.02 5.22 -4.28
C ILE A 73 -0.32 5.87 -4.63
N VAL A 74 -1.09 5.20 -5.49
CA VAL A 74 -2.38 5.68 -5.99
C VAL A 74 -3.57 4.92 -5.41
N ASN A 75 -3.33 3.76 -4.81
CA ASN A 75 -4.35 2.99 -4.11
C ASN A 75 -3.68 2.03 -3.13
N PHE A 76 -4.36 1.71 -2.04
CA PHE A 76 -3.96 0.64 -1.14
C PHE A 76 -5.19 0.03 -0.45
N ASN A 77 -5.04 -1.21 0.00
CA ASN A 77 -6.06 -1.89 0.80
C ASN A 77 -5.38 -2.75 1.87
N VAL A 78 -5.99 -2.86 3.05
CA VAL A 78 -5.47 -3.66 4.17
C VAL A 78 -6.47 -4.76 4.51
N GLY A 79 -5.99 -5.99 4.68
CA GLY A 79 -6.87 -7.11 5.03
C GLY A 79 -6.15 -8.44 5.18
N THR A 80 -6.90 -9.54 5.04
CA THR A 80 -6.35 -10.89 4.94
C THR A 80 -5.86 -11.17 3.52
N ARG A 81 -5.00 -12.18 3.33
CA ARG A 81 -4.52 -12.59 1.99
C ARG A 81 -5.58 -13.35 1.20
N THR A 82 -6.63 -12.65 0.79
CA THR A 82 -7.75 -13.23 0.04
C THR A 82 -7.92 -12.52 -1.28
N ASN A 83 -8.53 -13.21 -2.24
CA ASN A 83 -8.91 -12.61 -3.52
C ASN A 83 -9.85 -11.42 -3.34
N GLN A 84 -10.64 -11.38 -2.26
CA GLN A 84 -11.51 -10.23 -1.95
C GLN A 84 -10.69 -8.97 -1.63
N THR A 85 -9.62 -9.10 -0.85
CA THR A 85 -8.72 -7.98 -0.53
C THR A 85 -8.03 -7.46 -1.78
N LEU A 86 -7.51 -8.35 -2.62
CA LEU A 86 -6.85 -8.01 -3.88
C LEU A 86 -7.81 -7.36 -4.88
N ARG A 87 -9.01 -7.93 -5.01
CA ARG A 87 -10.07 -7.49 -5.94
C ARG A 87 -10.45 -6.03 -5.77
N LYS A 88 -10.60 -5.56 -4.52
CA LYS A 88 -10.92 -4.14 -4.23
C LYS A 88 -9.92 -3.18 -4.88
N LEU A 89 -8.66 -3.55 -4.95
CA LEU A 89 -7.62 -2.73 -5.57
C LEU A 89 -7.58 -2.93 -7.09
N THR A 90 -7.66 -4.18 -7.57
CA THR A 90 -7.60 -4.46 -9.02
C THR A 90 -8.81 -3.93 -9.78
N GLU A 91 -10.01 -3.93 -9.19
CA GLU A 91 -11.22 -3.35 -9.79
C GLU A 91 -11.07 -1.83 -9.98
N ASN A 92 -10.51 -1.14 -8.99
CA ASN A 92 -10.21 0.28 -9.11
C ASN A 92 -9.21 0.57 -10.25
N LEU A 93 -8.20 -0.28 -10.45
CA LEU A 93 -7.26 -0.15 -11.57
C LEU A 93 -7.93 -0.46 -12.91
N HIS A 94 -8.85 -1.43 -12.96
CA HIS A 94 -9.66 -1.71 -14.14
C HIS A 94 -10.54 -0.50 -14.51
N LEU A 95 -11.22 0.09 -13.54
CA LEU A 95 -12.01 1.34 -13.73
C LEU A 95 -11.14 2.51 -14.21
N SER A 96 -9.88 2.55 -13.80
CA SER A 96 -8.91 3.55 -14.28
C SER A 96 -8.46 3.35 -15.74
N ARG A 97 -8.94 2.28 -16.41
CA ARG A 97 -8.48 1.87 -17.75
C ARG A 97 -6.96 1.67 -17.80
N ALA A 98 -6.40 1.03 -16.78
CA ALA A 98 -4.97 0.76 -16.69
C ALA A 98 -4.43 0.11 -17.99
N LYS A 99 -3.33 0.65 -18.51
CA LYS A 99 -2.70 0.13 -19.74
C LYS A 99 -1.95 -1.18 -19.46
N LYS A 100 -1.24 -1.22 -18.33
CA LYS A 100 -0.51 -2.39 -17.86
C LYS A 100 -0.55 -2.44 -16.33
N ILE A 101 -0.69 -3.64 -15.80
CA ILE A 101 -0.60 -3.90 -14.36
C ILE A 101 0.48 -4.95 -14.18
N PHE A 102 1.55 -4.54 -13.51
CA PHE A 102 2.71 -5.37 -13.19
C PHE A 102 2.50 -5.97 -11.80
N THR A 103 2.58 -7.28 -11.71
CA THR A 103 2.47 -7.99 -10.42
C THR A 103 3.59 -9.00 -10.28
N ASP A 104 3.71 -9.54 -9.07
CA ASP A 104 4.47 -10.75 -8.82
C ASP A 104 3.82 -11.99 -9.50
N LYS A 105 4.34 -13.18 -9.19
CA LYS A 105 3.86 -14.43 -9.76
C LYS A 105 2.68 -15.04 -8.99
N LEU A 106 2.01 -14.31 -8.09
CA LEU A 106 0.89 -14.86 -7.32
C LEU A 106 -0.26 -15.29 -8.26
N PRO A 107 -0.73 -16.55 -8.16
CA PRO A 107 -1.80 -17.05 -9.03
C PRO A 107 -3.10 -16.26 -8.97
N SER A 108 -3.44 -15.68 -7.82
CA SER A 108 -4.64 -14.86 -7.63
C SER A 108 -4.74 -13.70 -8.61
N TYR A 109 -3.63 -13.05 -8.98
CA TYR A 109 -3.68 -11.94 -9.93
C TYR A 109 -4.11 -12.38 -11.32
N ARG A 110 -3.83 -13.62 -11.72
CA ARG A 110 -4.22 -14.14 -13.05
C ARG A 110 -5.74 -14.26 -13.21
N THR A 111 -6.47 -14.45 -12.10
CA THR A 111 -7.94 -14.55 -12.12
C THR A 111 -8.62 -13.20 -11.92
N LEU A 112 -7.92 -12.23 -11.35
CA LEU A 112 -8.44 -10.89 -11.03
C LEU A 112 -8.13 -9.83 -12.07
N ILE A 113 -7.09 -10.04 -12.89
CA ILE A 113 -6.60 -9.07 -13.88
C ILE A 113 -6.71 -9.68 -15.28
N GLU A 114 -7.24 -8.91 -16.22
CA GLU A 114 -7.31 -9.33 -17.61
C GLU A 114 -5.91 -9.59 -18.20
N LYS A 115 -5.74 -10.75 -18.84
CA LYS A 115 -4.47 -11.20 -19.43
C LYS A 115 -3.83 -10.17 -20.38
N LYS A 116 -4.64 -9.33 -21.04
CA LYS A 116 -4.16 -8.31 -21.98
C LYS A 116 -3.35 -7.19 -21.29
N VAL A 117 -3.76 -6.79 -20.09
CA VAL A 117 -3.11 -5.73 -19.30
C VAL A 117 -2.16 -6.30 -18.23
N HIS A 118 -2.34 -7.56 -17.83
CA HIS A 118 -1.48 -8.22 -16.83
C HIS A 118 -0.07 -8.47 -17.37
N LYS A 119 0.95 -8.02 -16.65
CA LYS A 119 2.36 -8.23 -16.97
C LYS A 119 3.09 -8.84 -15.79
N ILE A 120 3.74 -9.98 -16.05
CA ILE A 120 4.63 -10.64 -15.11
C ILE A 120 6.01 -10.64 -15.75
N VAL A 121 6.87 -9.72 -15.32
CA VAL A 121 8.24 -9.58 -15.83
C VAL A 121 9.20 -9.49 -14.66
N ARG A 122 10.44 -9.93 -14.87
CA ARG A 122 11.51 -9.74 -13.89
C ARG A 122 11.63 -8.26 -13.59
N TYR A 123 11.64 -7.90 -12.30
CA TYR A 123 11.73 -6.51 -11.83
C TYR A 123 10.53 -5.61 -12.16
N GLY A 124 9.36 -6.21 -12.44
CA GLY A 124 8.13 -5.46 -12.75
C GLY A 124 7.56 -4.66 -11.58
N THR A 125 7.90 -5.04 -10.35
CA THR A 125 7.37 -4.50 -9.08
C THR A 125 8.44 -3.87 -8.18
N ASN A 126 9.68 -3.74 -8.69
CA ASN A 126 10.84 -3.32 -7.89
C ASN A 126 10.67 -1.98 -7.17
N HIS A 127 9.91 -1.04 -7.74
CA HIS A 127 9.76 0.28 -7.13
C HIS A 127 8.83 0.18 -5.92
N LEU A 128 7.76 -0.59 -6.05
CA LEU A 128 6.87 -0.87 -4.94
C LEU A 128 7.56 -1.74 -3.87
N GLU A 129 8.34 -2.74 -4.26
CA GLU A 129 9.16 -3.54 -3.32
C GLU A 129 10.13 -2.67 -2.52
N ARG A 130 10.83 -1.73 -3.18
CA ARG A 130 11.69 -0.75 -2.49
C ARG A 130 10.91 0.19 -1.58
N PHE A 131 9.72 0.60 -1.98
CA PHE A 131 8.84 1.39 -1.14
C PHE A 131 8.45 0.63 0.14
N HIS A 132 8.13 -0.67 0.04
CA HIS A 132 7.82 -1.51 1.20
C HIS A 132 8.98 -1.63 2.20
N LEU A 133 10.23 -1.64 1.73
CA LEU A 133 11.40 -1.61 2.61
C LEU A 133 11.45 -0.33 3.45
N THR A 134 11.05 0.81 2.86
CA THR A 134 11.05 2.11 3.57
C THR A 134 10.01 2.14 4.69
N LEU A 135 8.91 1.37 4.57
CA LEU A 135 7.90 1.27 5.63
C LEU A 135 8.36 0.45 6.85
N SER A 136 9.44 -0.33 6.71
CA SER A 136 9.90 -1.28 7.75
C SER A 136 11.16 -0.83 8.48
N ILE A 137 11.77 0.28 8.06
CA ILE A 137 13.05 0.79 8.58
C ILE A 137 12.85 1.79 9.74
N ASP A 138 11.60 2.13 10.06
CA ASP A 138 11.24 3.16 11.05
C ASP A 138 10.46 2.61 12.28
#